data_AF-M7WW78-F1
#
_entry.id   AF-M7WW78-F1
#
_cell.length_a   1.000
_cell.length_b   1.000
_cell.length_c   1.000
_cell.angle_alpha   90.00
_cell.angle_beta   90.00
_cell.angle_gamma   90.00
#
_symmetry.space_group_name_H-M   'P 1'
#
loop_
_entity.id
_entity.type
_entity.pdbx_description
1 polymer ?
#
loop_
_entity_poly.entity_id
_entity_poly.type
_entity_poly.pdbx_seq_one_letter_code
_entity_poly.pdbx_strand_id
1 'polypeptide(L)'
;MLVLSAYISSSDNPGSSILSTRGMRQATVAQLAEFARIETHVEKAHPTLGNAVKVGEKDEEAFEILGLLAGVLNETGEVLERLEKQSMGAWLLEKLVEAEGDGAKLVHDLASTFPAFRDVQLVDDQPVFILKKPLWLVTVVSLAFRTGDLSDVPFKVPDISGFPVFADNVLPTRLRAASVGACSAIVQRAHGLAAETGKEWLASWTEQDLDGWLWNEGKRADLREVERIAEKGTVYY
;
A
#
# COMPACT_ATOMS: atom_id res chain seq x y z
N MET A 1 3.17 11.30 -2.18
CA MET A 1 2.95 12.64 -2.76
C MET A 1 2.27 12.56 -4.13
N LEU A 2 2.74 11.72 -5.06
CA LEU A 2 2.18 11.54 -6.42
C LEU A 2 0.64 11.54 -6.51
N VAL A 3 -0.05 10.64 -5.78
CA VAL A 3 -1.52 10.50 -5.85
C VAL A 3 -2.25 11.74 -5.33
N LEU A 4 -1.75 12.35 -4.24
CA LEU A 4 -2.34 13.57 -3.68
C LEU A 4 -2.12 14.77 -4.61
N SER A 5 -0.92 14.91 -5.19
CA SER A 5 -0.62 15.94 -6.18
C SER A 5 -1.48 15.79 -7.44
N ALA A 6 -1.67 14.56 -7.93
CA ALA A 6 -2.56 14.25 -9.04
C ALA A 6 -4.02 14.63 -8.71
N TYR A 7 -4.50 14.32 -7.51
CA TYR A 7 -5.85 14.70 -7.06
C TYR A 7 -6.02 16.22 -6.94
N ILE A 8 -5.07 16.93 -6.34
CA ILE A 8 -5.13 18.39 -6.22
C ILE A 8 -5.08 19.05 -7.61
N SER A 9 -4.19 18.61 -8.50
CA SER A 9 -4.15 19.13 -9.88
C SER A 9 -5.43 18.86 -10.67
N SER A 10 -6.24 17.88 -10.25
CA SER A 10 -7.48 17.52 -10.94
C SER A 10 -8.65 18.47 -10.65
N SER A 11 -8.65 19.15 -9.49
CA SER A 11 -9.74 20.06 -9.12
C SER A 11 -9.80 21.31 -9.98
N ASP A 12 -8.66 21.72 -10.55
CA ASP A 12 -8.56 22.94 -11.35
C ASP A 12 -9.01 22.71 -12.80
N ASN A 13 -8.85 21.48 -13.32
CA ASN A 13 -9.29 21.12 -14.67
C ASN A 13 -9.51 19.59 -14.80
N PRO A 14 -10.74 19.10 -14.57
CA PRO A 14 -11.03 17.66 -14.49
C PRO A 14 -10.69 16.88 -15.77
N GLY A 15 -10.83 17.51 -16.95
CA GLY A 15 -10.57 16.90 -18.25
C GLY A 15 -9.09 16.76 -18.62
N SER A 16 -8.20 17.45 -17.91
CA SER A 16 -6.75 17.33 -18.06
C SER A 16 -6.07 16.64 -16.87
N SER A 17 -6.85 16.13 -15.92
CA SER A 17 -6.32 15.37 -14.79
C SER A 17 -5.58 14.13 -15.27
N ILE A 18 -4.41 13.86 -14.71
CA ILE A 18 -3.68 12.60 -14.93
C ILE A 18 -4.47 11.35 -14.48
N LEU A 19 -5.53 11.54 -13.68
CA LEU A 19 -6.42 10.46 -13.22
C LEU A 19 -7.57 10.18 -14.20
N SER A 20 -7.73 11.00 -15.23
CA SER A 20 -8.66 10.75 -16.34
C SER A 20 -8.05 9.79 -17.35
N THR A 21 -8.88 9.12 -18.15
CA THR A 21 -8.42 8.23 -19.24
C THR A 21 -7.46 8.93 -20.19
N ARG A 22 -7.80 10.15 -20.63
CA ARG A 22 -6.94 10.96 -21.49
C ARG A 22 -5.63 11.34 -20.80
N GLY A 23 -5.69 11.76 -19.53
CA GLY A 23 -4.50 12.12 -18.77
C GLY A 23 -3.57 10.95 -18.55
N MET A 24 -4.09 9.76 -18.22
CA MET A 24 -3.32 8.53 -18.13
C MET A 24 -2.66 8.18 -19.47
N ARG A 25 -3.42 8.28 -20.57
CA ARG A 25 -2.92 8.01 -21.93
C ARG A 25 -1.80 8.95 -22.37
N GLN A 26 -1.80 10.19 -21.86
CA GLN A 26 -0.85 11.25 -22.21
C GLN A 26 0.21 11.47 -21.12
N ALA A 27 0.24 10.65 -20.07
CA ALA A 27 1.16 10.81 -18.96
C ALA A 27 2.62 10.72 -19.43
N THR A 28 3.45 11.66 -19.00
CA THR A 28 4.88 11.73 -19.35
C THR A 28 5.77 11.59 -18.12
N VAL A 29 7.01 11.16 -18.35
CA VAL A 29 8.06 11.11 -17.30
C VAL A 29 8.23 12.47 -16.62
N ALA A 30 8.24 13.57 -17.37
CA ALA A 30 8.42 14.91 -16.83
C ALA A 30 7.29 15.31 -15.87
N GLN A 31 6.03 15.09 -16.26
CA GLN A 31 4.87 15.36 -15.40
C GLN A 31 4.90 14.50 -14.13
N LEU A 32 5.28 13.23 -14.25
CA LEU A 32 5.37 12.32 -13.10
C LEU A 32 6.52 12.69 -12.17
N ALA A 33 7.66 13.12 -12.69
CA ALA A 33 8.79 13.62 -11.89
C ALA A 33 8.34 14.81 -11.04
N GLU A 34 7.61 15.76 -11.64
CA GLU A 34 7.06 16.92 -10.95
C GLU A 34 6.09 16.51 -9.83
N PHE A 35 5.12 15.63 -10.12
CA PHE A 35 4.15 15.17 -9.12
C PHE A 35 4.78 14.32 -8.02
N ALA A 36 5.78 13.51 -8.34
CA ALA A 36 6.48 12.68 -7.38
C ALA A 36 7.53 13.47 -6.58
N ARG A 37 7.89 14.68 -7.03
CA ARG A 37 9.03 15.48 -6.53
C ARG A 37 10.33 14.69 -6.57
N ILE A 38 10.56 13.99 -7.68
CA ILE A 38 11.78 13.22 -7.92
C ILE A 38 12.73 14.07 -8.76
N GLU A 39 13.93 14.30 -8.24
CA GLU A 39 15.01 14.91 -9.02
C GLU A 39 15.48 13.91 -10.08
N THR A 40 15.50 14.35 -11.33
CA THR A 40 15.86 13.50 -12.48
C THR A 40 17.32 13.68 -12.90
N HIS A 41 18.04 14.56 -12.22
CA HIS A 41 19.42 14.90 -12.50
C HIS A 41 20.19 15.04 -11.20
N VAL A 42 21.45 14.61 -11.21
CA VAL A 42 22.38 14.78 -10.10
C VAL A 42 23.42 15.82 -10.47
N GLU A 43 23.62 16.81 -9.62
CA GLU A 43 24.69 17.78 -9.83
C GLU A 43 26.07 17.17 -9.59
N LYS A 44 26.94 17.21 -10.60
CA LYS A 44 28.36 16.83 -10.48
C LYS A 44 29.26 17.97 -10.93
N ALA A 45 30.51 18.01 -10.44
CA ALA A 45 31.47 19.01 -10.89
C ALA A 45 31.74 18.87 -12.40
N HIS A 46 31.85 20.00 -13.10
CA HIS A 46 32.10 20.01 -14.53
C HIS A 46 33.49 19.39 -14.81
N PRO A 47 33.60 18.42 -15.75
CA PRO A 47 34.81 17.61 -15.93
C PRO A 47 36.06 18.43 -16.25
N THR A 48 35.91 19.58 -16.90
CA THR A 48 37.03 20.46 -17.29
C THR A 48 37.11 21.80 -16.55
N LEU A 49 36.05 22.21 -15.83
CA LEU A 49 35.98 23.54 -15.19
C LEU A 49 36.09 23.45 -13.65
N GLY A 50 36.32 22.24 -13.12
CA GLY A 50 36.51 21.99 -11.70
C GLY A 50 35.26 22.24 -10.85
N ASN A 51 35.43 22.28 -9.53
CA ASN A 51 34.32 22.33 -8.57
C ASN A 51 33.53 23.65 -8.56
N ALA A 52 34.00 24.69 -9.25
CA ALA A 52 33.34 25.99 -9.34
C ALA A 52 32.12 25.97 -10.28
N VAL A 53 32.06 25.01 -11.20
CA VAL A 53 30.95 24.82 -12.14
C VAL A 53 30.40 23.42 -11.94
N LYS A 54 29.08 23.29 -11.81
CA LYS A 54 28.40 22.00 -11.76
C LYS A 54 27.61 21.76 -13.04
N VAL A 55 27.46 20.50 -13.41
CA VAL A 55 26.62 20.00 -14.50
C VAL A 55 25.59 19.04 -13.93
N GLY A 56 24.36 19.11 -14.45
CA GLY A 56 23.33 18.11 -14.16
C GLY A 56 23.58 16.88 -15.03
N GLU A 57 23.95 15.77 -14.42
CA GLU A 57 24.00 14.47 -15.09
C GLU A 57 22.66 13.77 -14.91
N LYS A 58 22.14 13.15 -15.97
CA LYS A 58 20.87 12.42 -15.93
C LYS A 58 20.95 11.28 -14.91
N ASP A 59 19.93 11.17 -14.06
CA ASP A 59 19.77 10.04 -13.14
C ASP A 59 19.02 8.90 -13.85
N GLU A 60 19.75 7.90 -14.33
CA GLU A 60 19.17 6.79 -15.10
C GLU A 60 18.17 5.95 -14.28
N GLU A 61 18.40 5.76 -12.98
CA GLU A 61 17.50 4.99 -12.11
C GLU A 61 16.17 5.74 -11.90
N ALA A 62 16.24 7.05 -11.66
CA ALA A 62 15.05 7.88 -11.56
C ALA A 62 14.22 7.87 -12.86
N PHE A 63 14.90 7.99 -14.01
CA PHE A 63 14.25 7.94 -15.31
C PHE A 63 13.64 6.57 -15.62
N GLU A 64 14.28 5.47 -15.22
CA GLU A 64 13.74 4.12 -15.38
C GLU A 64 12.43 3.95 -14.60
N ILE A 65 12.43 4.29 -13.30
CA ILE A 65 11.24 4.16 -12.44
C ILE A 65 10.08 5.01 -12.98
N LEU A 66 10.37 6.27 -13.34
CA LEU A 66 9.36 7.17 -13.91
C LEU A 66 8.86 6.70 -15.28
N GLY A 67 9.73 6.09 -16.08
CA GLY A 67 9.38 5.47 -17.36
C GLY A 67 8.42 4.30 -17.19
N LEU A 68 8.68 3.42 -16.22
CA LEU A 68 7.78 2.32 -15.87
C LEU A 68 6.40 2.82 -15.40
N LEU A 69 6.38 3.86 -14.56
CA LEU A 69 5.12 4.48 -14.11
C LEU A 69 4.34 5.11 -15.28
N ALA A 70 5.02 5.83 -16.17
CA ALA A 70 4.39 6.40 -17.36
C ALA A 70 3.81 5.30 -18.26
N GLY A 71 4.57 4.22 -18.48
CA GLY A 71 4.11 3.06 -19.25
C GLY A 71 2.84 2.43 -18.68
N VAL A 72 2.79 2.19 -17.37
CA VAL A 72 1.61 1.65 -16.68
C VAL A 72 0.39 2.57 -16.84
N LEU A 73 0.57 3.89 -16.69
CA LEU A 73 -0.52 4.85 -16.90
C LEU A 73 -0.97 4.88 -18.35
N ASN A 74 -0.05 4.88 -19.31
CA ASN A 74 -0.38 4.93 -20.73
C ASN A 74 -1.13 3.68 -21.19
N GLU A 75 -0.74 2.49 -20.70
CA GLU A 75 -1.43 1.22 -20.97
C GLU A 75 -2.80 1.17 -20.30
N THR A 76 -2.90 1.63 -19.04
CA THR A 76 -4.18 1.72 -18.33
C THR A 76 -5.14 2.68 -19.04
N GLY A 77 -4.65 3.84 -19.47
CA GLY A 77 -5.41 4.82 -20.25
C GLY A 77 -5.89 4.25 -21.58
N GLU A 78 -5.08 3.47 -22.27
CA GLU A 78 -5.48 2.78 -23.51
C GLU A 78 -6.62 1.78 -23.27
N VAL A 79 -6.50 0.97 -22.21
CA VAL A 79 -7.56 0.02 -21.83
C VAL A 79 -8.87 0.76 -21.54
N LEU A 80 -8.81 1.85 -20.76
CA LEU A 80 -9.99 2.64 -20.41
C LEU A 80 -10.62 3.33 -21.63
N GLU A 81 -9.80 3.83 -22.56
CA GLU A 81 -10.26 4.44 -23.80
C GLU A 81 -11.02 3.42 -24.66
N ARG A 82 -10.48 2.20 -24.83
CA ARG A 82 -11.17 1.11 -25.54
C ARG A 82 -12.48 0.68 -24.88
N LEU A 83 -12.57 0.80 -23.55
CA LEU A 83 -13.77 0.49 -22.77
C LEU A 83 -14.74 1.69 -22.67
N GLU A 84 -14.43 2.80 -23.34
CA GLU A 84 -15.20 4.04 -23.33
C GLU A 84 -15.44 4.60 -21.91
N LYS A 85 -14.48 4.39 -21.00
CA LYS A 85 -14.55 4.88 -19.62
C LYS A 85 -13.80 6.18 -19.47
N GLN A 86 -14.33 7.09 -18.66
CA GLN A 86 -13.73 8.41 -18.40
C GLN A 86 -12.56 8.36 -17.41
N SER A 87 -12.53 7.35 -16.54
CA SER A 87 -11.47 7.12 -15.56
C SER A 87 -11.53 5.69 -15.04
N MET A 88 -10.46 5.27 -14.34
CA MET A 88 -10.46 4.00 -13.62
C MET A 88 -11.54 3.96 -12.52
N GLY A 89 -11.84 5.09 -11.89
CA GLY A 89 -12.90 5.19 -10.88
C GLY A 89 -14.29 4.95 -11.46
N ALA A 90 -14.58 5.48 -12.66
CA ALA A 90 -15.84 5.24 -13.35
C ALA A 90 -16.00 3.76 -13.73
N TRP A 91 -14.92 3.14 -14.23
CA TRP A 91 -14.89 1.70 -14.51
C TRP A 91 -15.12 0.88 -13.23
N LEU A 92 -14.42 1.21 -12.15
CA LEU A 92 -14.50 0.46 -10.89
C LEU A 92 -15.89 0.57 -10.25
N LEU A 93 -16.51 1.74 -10.30
CA LEU A 93 -17.88 1.95 -9.79
C LEU A 93 -18.89 1.04 -10.50
N GLU A 94 -18.81 0.97 -11.83
CA GLU A 94 -19.66 0.05 -12.61
C GLU A 94 -19.43 -1.40 -12.20
N LYS A 95 -18.18 -1.83 -12.05
CA LYS A 95 -17.86 -3.20 -11.62
C LYS A 95 -18.27 -3.51 -10.19
N LEU A 96 -18.24 -2.52 -9.30
CA LEU A 96 -18.75 -2.67 -7.93
C LEU A 96 -20.26 -2.94 -7.91
N VAL A 97 -21.02 -2.26 -8.77
CA VAL A 97 -22.47 -2.51 -8.94
C VAL A 97 -22.70 -3.91 -9.52
N GLU A 98 -22.00 -4.26 -10.61
CA GLU A 98 -22.13 -5.57 -11.27
C GLU A 98 -21.70 -6.76 -10.40
N ALA A 99 -20.78 -6.54 -9.46
CA ALA A 99 -20.25 -7.61 -8.61
C ALA A 99 -21.18 -7.97 -7.45
N GLU A 100 -22.13 -7.11 -7.08
CA GLU A 100 -23.10 -7.35 -5.99
C GLU A 100 -22.45 -7.82 -4.67
N GLY A 101 -21.26 -7.29 -4.38
CA GLY A 101 -20.47 -7.64 -3.20
C GLY A 101 -19.55 -8.86 -3.37
N ASP A 102 -19.45 -9.47 -4.55
CA ASP A 102 -18.48 -10.54 -4.82
C ASP A 102 -17.07 -9.95 -5.03
N GLY A 103 -16.25 -10.00 -3.97
CA GLY A 103 -14.86 -9.53 -4.03
C GLY A 103 -13.98 -10.34 -4.97
N ALA A 104 -14.19 -11.65 -5.09
CA ALA A 104 -13.37 -12.51 -5.95
C ALA A 104 -13.61 -12.19 -7.43
N LYS A 105 -14.87 -11.94 -7.81
CA LYS A 105 -15.23 -11.43 -9.13
C LYS A 105 -14.53 -10.12 -9.47
N LEU A 106 -14.50 -9.16 -8.53
CA LEU A 106 -13.79 -7.89 -8.75
C LEU A 106 -12.28 -8.06 -8.96
N VAL A 107 -11.65 -8.98 -8.21
CA VAL A 107 -10.23 -9.32 -8.39
C VAL A 107 -9.98 -9.89 -9.78
N HIS A 108 -10.84 -10.81 -10.22
CA HIS A 108 -10.79 -11.37 -11.57
C HIS A 108 -10.96 -10.28 -12.64
N ASP A 109 -11.95 -9.40 -12.50
CA ASP A 109 -12.24 -8.35 -13.47
C ASP A 109 -11.08 -7.36 -13.58
N LEU A 110 -10.45 -6.99 -12.46
CA LEU A 110 -9.23 -6.17 -12.45
C LEU A 110 -8.07 -6.84 -13.19
N ALA A 111 -7.74 -8.09 -12.83
CA ALA A 111 -6.59 -8.82 -13.39
C ALA A 111 -6.77 -9.20 -14.86
N SER A 112 -8.01 -9.45 -15.29
CA SER A 112 -8.33 -9.74 -16.69
C SER A 112 -8.34 -8.49 -17.55
N THR A 113 -8.80 -7.35 -17.01
CA THR A 113 -8.93 -6.08 -17.75
C THR A 113 -7.61 -5.32 -17.87
N PHE A 114 -6.86 -5.19 -16.77
CA PHE A 114 -5.69 -4.32 -16.70
C PHE A 114 -4.40 -5.13 -16.55
N PRO A 115 -3.45 -5.08 -17.51
CA PRO A 115 -2.22 -5.86 -17.40
C PRO A 115 -1.38 -5.51 -16.17
N ALA A 116 -1.40 -4.25 -15.73
CA ALA A 116 -0.74 -3.81 -14.49
C ALA A 116 -1.22 -4.55 -13.21
N PHE A 117 -2.43 -5.12 -13.22
CA PHE A 117 -2.99 -5.95 -12.14
C PHE A 117 -2.81 -7.46 -12.39
N ARG A 118 -2.35 -7.86 -13.57
CA ARG A 118 -2.15 -9.25 -13.96
C ARG A 118 -0.79 -9.75 -13.53
N ASP A 119 -0.65 -9.99 -12.24
CA ASP A 119 0.54 -10.58 -11.65
C ASP A 119 0.50 -12.12 -11.83
N VAL A 120 0.71 -12.58 -13.07
CA VAL A 120 0.74 -14.00 -13.45
C VAL A 120 2.03 -14.29 -14.20
N GLN A 121 2.75 -15.33 -13.76
CA GLN A 121 4.01 -15.78 -14.37
C GLN A 121 3.92 -17.27 -14.70
N LEU A 122 4.58 -17.70 -15.76
CA LEU A 122 4.75 -19.12 -16.06
C LEU A 122 5.99 -19.64 -15.33
N VAL A 123 5.83 -20.70 -14.53
CA VAL A 123 6.91 -21.44 -13.89
C VAL A 123 6.71 -22.91 -14.27
N ASP A 124 7.67 -23.51 -14.97
CA ASP A 124 7.58 -24.88 -15.49
C ASP A 124 6.30 -25.13 -16.31
N ASP A 125 5.99 -24.20 -17.21
CA ASP A 125 4.77 -24.17 -18.04
C ASP A 125 3.44 -24.14 -17.25
N GLN A 126 3.49 -23.92 -15.93
CA GLN A 126 2.32 -23.75 -15.08
C GLN A 126 2.12 -22.27 -14.72
N PRO A 127 0.89 -21.74 -14.82
CA PRO A 127 0.62 -20.38 -14.40
C PRO A 127 0.63 -20.27 -12.87
N VAL A 128 1.49 -19.41 -12.36
CA VAL A 128 1.56 -19.01 -10.95
C VAL A 128 0.92 -17.64 -10.81
N PHE A 129 -0.13 -17.57 -9.99
CA PHE A 129 -0.92 -16.37 -9.77
C PHE A 129 -0.51 -15.69 -8.46
N ILE A 130 0.07 -14.50 -8.54
CA ILE A 130 0.44 -13.68 -7.38
C ILE A 130 -0.34 -12.38 -7.44
N LEU A 131 -1.67 -12.47 -7.41
CA LEU A 131 -2.62 -11.37 -7.62
C LEU A 131 -2.69 -10.35 -6.47
N LYS A 132 -1.53 -9.94 -5.94
CA LYS A 132 -1.41 -9.08 -4.75
C LYS A 132 -2.05 -7.71 -4.98
N LYS A 133 -1.79 -7.06 -6.11
CA LYS A 133 -2.31 -5.73 -6.43
C LYS A 133 -3.85 -5.68 -6.46
N PRO A 134 -4.55 -6.56 -7.21
CA PRO A 134 -6.02 -6.50 -7.25
C PRO A 134 -6.65 -6.94 -5.93
N LEU A 135 -6.09 -7.94 -5.25
CA LEU A 135 -6.54 -8.33 -3.90
C LEU A 135 -6.43 -7.15 -2.91
N TRP A 136 -5.32 -6.40 -2.97
CA TRP A 136 -5.11 -5.24 -2.11
C TRP A 136 -6.10 -4.12 -2.41
N LEU A 137 -6.30 -3.79 -3.68
CA LEU A 137 -7.25 -2.74 -4.09
C LEU A 137 -8.68 -3.06 -3.60
N VAL A 138 -9.17 -4.28 -3.83
CA VAL A 138 -10.51 -4.67 -3.40
C VAL A 138 -10.63 -4.67 -1.87
N THR A 139 -9.57 -5.06 -1.15
CA THR A 139 -9.51 -4.96 0.31
C THR A 139 -9.64 -3.52 0.78
N VAL A 140 -8.89 -2.58 0.18
CA VAL A 140 -8.93 -1.15 0.52
C VAL A 140 -10.32 -0.57 0.24
N VAL A 141 -10.93 -0.91 -0.91
CA VAL A 141 -12.31 -0.48 -1.23
C VAL A 141 -13.29 -1.01 -0.18
N SER A 142 -13.22 -2.31 0.14
CA SER A 142 -14.09 -2.92 1.16
C SER A 142 -13.96 -2.20 2.51
N LEU A 143 -12.73 -1.93 2.96
CA LEU A 143 -12.49 -1.24 4.23
C LEU A 143 -12.96 0.22 4.21
N ALA A 144 -12.71 0.96 3.14
CA ALA A 144 -13.09 2.37 3.01
C ALA A 144 -14.60 2.59 3.11
N PHE A 145 -15.40 1.65 2.57
CA PHE A 145 -16.86 1.75 2.55
C PHE A 145 -17.55 0.93 3.66
N ARG A 146 -16.83 0.12 4.44
CA ARG A 146 -17.38 -0.60 5.61
C ARG A 146 -17.69 0.31 6.80
N THR A 147 -16.99 1.43 6.94
CA THR A 147 -17.06 2.31 8.11
C THR A 147 -17.95 3.55 7.90
N GLY A 148 -18.49 3.74 6.70
CA GLY A 148 -19.39 4.85 6.37
C GLY A 148 -20.86 4.49 6.57
N ASP A 149 -21.74 5.49 6.49
CA ASP A 149 -23.18 5.25 6.36
C ASP A 149 -23.44 4.56 5.01
N LEU A 150 -23.83 3.29 5.06
CA LEU A 150 -24.04 2.45 3.88
C LEU A 150 -25.25 2.89 3.06
N SER A 151 -26.12 3.76 3.60
CA SER A 151 -27.31 4.23 2.91
C SER A 151 -27.02 5.14 1.70
N ASP A 152 -25.82 5.71 1.63
CA ASP A 152 -25.39 6.62 0.55
C ASP A 152 -24.55 5.96 -0.55
N VAL A 153 -24.25 4.66 -0.44
CA VAL A 153 -23.36 3.96 -1.38
C VAL A 153 -24.19 3.20 -2.42
N PRO A 154 -24.02 3.44 -3.74
CA PRO A 154 -24.87 2.86 -4.79
C PRO A 154 -24.52 1.40 -5.13
N PHE A 155 -23.68 0.74 -4.34
CA PHE A 155 -23.22 -0.63 -4.56
C PHE A 155 -23.10 -1.39 -3.24
N LYS A 156 -23.19 -2.72 -3.32
CA LYS A 156 -22.94 -3.58 -2.17
C LYS A 156 -21.43 -3.71 -1.94
N VAL A 157 -20.98 -3.38 -0.73
CA VAL A 157 -19.56 -3.42 -0.36
C VAL A 157 -18.99 -4.83 -0.59
N PRO A 158 -17.82 -4.97 -1.24
CA PRO A 158 -17.22 -6.27 -1.51
C PRO A 158 -16.98 -7.08 -0.24
N ASP A 159 -17.39 -8.34 -0.25
CA ASP A 159 -16.97 -9.30 0.75
C ASP A 159 -15.53 -9.76 0.48
N ILE A 160 -14.74 -9.74 1.54
CA ILE A 160 -13.31 -10.10 1.54
C ILE A 160 -13.01 -11.18 2.59
N SER A 161 -14.04 -11.82 3.15
CA SER A 161 -13.91 -12.85 4.18
C SER A 161 -13.02 -14.03 3.76
N GLY A 162 -13.03 -14.37 2.47
CA GLY A 162 -12.20 -15.43 1.88
C GLY A 162 -10.85 -14.97 1.32
N PHE A 163 -10.48 -13.69 1.45
CA PHE A 163 -9.22 -13.19 0.89
C PHE A 163 -8.02 -13.65 1.71
N PRO A 164 -6.88 -13.93 1.07
CA PRO A 164 -5.63 -14.19 1.79
C PRO A 164 -5.19 -12.92 2.52
N VAL A 165 -4.52 -13.11 3.65
CA VAL A 165 -3.92 -12.00 4.39
C VAL A 165 -2.52 -11.71 3.83
N PHE A 166 -2.20 -10.44 3.62
CA PHE A 166 -0.86 -10.00 3.23
C PHE A 166 0.12 -10.12 4.40
N ALA A 167 0.80 -11.27 4.49
CA ALA A 167 1.65 -11.63 5.61
C ALA A 167 2.94 -10.81 5.71
N ASP A 168 3.41 -10.26 4.61
CA ASP A 168 4.67 -9.51 4.53
C ASP A 168 4.58 -8.12 5.16
N ASN A 169 3.46 -7.41 4.94
CA ASN A 169 3.37 -5.99 5.29
C ASN A 169 2.22 -5.68 6.27
N VAL A 170 1.11 -6.42 6.19
CA VAL A 170 -0.11 -6.12 6.95
C VAL A 170 -0.12 -6.80 8.31
N LEU A 171 0.22 -8.09 8.39
CA LEU A 171 0.27 -8.80 9.67
C LEU A 171 1.30 -8.21 10.64
N PRO A 172 2.56 -7.94 10.25
CA PRO A 172 3.54 -7.37 11.17
C PRO A 172 3.10 -6.00 11.69
N THR A 173 2.52 -5.16 10.83
CA THR A 173 2.02 -3.83 11.20
C THR A 173 0.82 -3.93 12.15
N ARG A 174 -0.14 -4.82 11.87
CA ARG A 174 -1.31 -5.04 12.74
C ARG A 174 -0.94 -5.64 14.07
N LEU A 175 -0.03 -6.62 14.09
CA LEU A 175 0.48 -7.22 15.31
C LEU A 175 1.20 -6.16 16.16
N ARG A 176 2.07 -5.36 15.56
CA ARG A 176 2.74 -4.26 16.26
C ARG A 176 1.74 -3.25 16.83
N ALA A 177 0.74 -2.83 16.06
CA ALA A 177 -0.29 -1.92 16.55
C ALA A 177 -1.12 -2.55 17.69
N ALA A 178 -1.49 -3.83 17.57
CA ALA A 178 -2.21 -4.56 18.61
C ALA A 178 -1.37 -4.72 19.89
N SER A 179 -0.06 -4.98 19.76
CA SER A 179 0.87 -5.04 20.90
C SER A 179 0.93 -3.71 21.64
N VAL A 180 0.99 -2.57 20.93
CA VAL A 180 0.94 -1.24 21.57
C VAL A 180 -0.38 -1.04 22.30
N GLY A 181 -1.50 -1.38 21.67
CA GLY A 181 -2.83 -1.30 22.31
C GLY A 181 -2.94 -2.18 23.56
N ALA A 182 -2.39 -3.40 23.51
CA ALA A 182 -2.35 -4.31 24.64
C ALA A 182 -1.49 -3.77 25.80
N CYS A 183 -0.31 -3.21 25.52
CA CYS A 183 0.52 -2.55 26.53
C CYS A 183 -0.23 -1.41 27.22
N SER A 184 -0.92 -0.57 26.45
CA SER A 184 -1.74 0.51 27.00
C SER A 184 -2.85 0.00 27.91
N ALA A 185 -3.57 -1.05 27.48
CA ALA A 185 -4.62 -1.67 28.29
C ALA A 185 -4.08 -2.30 29.58
N ILE A 186 -2.89 -2.93 29.54
CA ILE A 186 -2.24 -3.50 30.72
C ILE A 186 -1.85 -2.40 31.71
N VAL A 187 -1.26 -1.29 31.24
CA VAL A 187 -0.90 -0.15 32.09
C VAL A 187 -2.14 0.48 32.72
N GLN A 188 -3.20 0.70 31.93
CA GLN A 188 -4.47 1.19 32.47
C GLN A 188 -5.04 0.26 33.55
N ARG A 189 -4.96 -1.07 33.33
CA ARG A 189 -5.38 -2.04 34.34
C ARG A 189 -4.49 -1.99 35.58
N ALA A 190 -3.18 -1.84 35.43
CA ALA A 190 -2.23 -1.70 36.53
C ALA A 190 -2.56 -0.47 37.38
N HIS A 191 -2.83 0.67 36.76
CA HIS A 191 -3.25 1.89 37.46
C HIS A 191 -4.56 1.69 38.21
N GLY A 192 -5.53 0.98 37.63
CA GLY A 192 -6.77 0.62 38.32
C GLY A 192 -6.55 -0.28 39.55
N LEU A 193 -5.59 -1.20 39.48
CA LEU A 193 -5.21 -2.07 40.60
C LEU A 193 -4.41 -1.35 41.69
N ALA A 194 -3.79 -0.20 41.38
CA ALA A 194 -3.00 0.56 42.33
C ALA A 194 -3.83 1.15 43.50
N ALA A 195 -5.16 1.15 43.37
CA ALA A 195 -6.08 1.51 44.45
C ALA A 195 -6.24 0.42 45.53
N GLU A 196 -5.76 -0.80 45.27
CA GLU A 196 -5.78 -1.91 46.23
C GLU A 196 -4.55 -1.87 47.15
N THR A 197 -4.74 -2.19 48.43
CA THR A 197 -3.66 -2.18 49.43
C THR A 197 -2.54 -3.15 49.04
N GLY A 198 -1.30 -2.67 49.01
CA GLY A 198 -0.10 -3.44 48.66
C GLY A 198 0.24 -3.45 47.16
N LYS A 199 -0.49 -2.69 46.33
CA LYS A 199 -0.27 -2.56 44.88
C LYS A 199 0.02 -1.14 44.41
N GLU A 200 0.32 -0.24 45.34
CA GLU A 200 0.49 1.21 45.09
C GLU A 200 1.61 1.49 44.08
N TRP A 201 2.61 0.62 44.01
CA TRP A 201 3.71 0.70 43.04
C TRP A 201 3.26 0.62 41.58
N LEU A 202 2.09 0.05 41.30
CA LEU A 202 1.55 -0.03 39.94
C LEU A 202 1.16 1.35 39.39
N ALA A 203 0.88 2.34 40.24
CA ALA A 203 0.43 3.68 39.81
C ALA A 203 1.50 4.43 38.99
N SER A 204 2.78 4.16 39.23
CA SER A 204 3.89 4.80 38.52
C SER A 204 4.32 4.05 37.26
N TRP A 205 3.71 2.90 36.97
CA TRP A 205 4.17 2.05 35.89
C TRP A 205 3.77 2.63 34.53
N THR A 206 4.72 2.78 33.62
CA THR A 206 4.49 3.35 32.27
C THR A 206 4.51 2.28 31.18
N GLU A 207 4.02 2.63 29.99
CA GLU A 207 4.13 1.75 28.81
C GLU A 207 5.59 1.45 28.45
N GLN A 208 6.51 2.40 28.68
CA GLN A 208 7.95 2.20 28.47
C GLN A 208 8.55 1.20 29.47
N ASP A 209 8.15 1.26 30.73
CA ASP A 209 8.61 0.31 31.74
C ASP A 209 8.10 -1.10 31.46
N LEU A 210 6.85 -1.23 30.99
CA LEU A 210 6.27 -2.50 30.57
C LEU A 210 6.99 -3.07 29.35
N ASP A 211 7.26 -2.24 28.33
CA ASP A 211 8.02 -2.64 27.14
C ASP A 211 9.44 -3.10 27.51
N GLY A 212 10.13 -2.33 28.36
CA GLY A 212 11.45 -2.69 28.87
C GLY A 212 11.46 -3.99 29.67
N TRP A 213 10.42 -4.23 30.47
CA TRP A 213 10.25 -5.49 31.20
C TRP A 213 9.99 -6.67 30.25
N LEU A 214 9.05 -6.55 29.30
CA LEU A 214 8.77 -7.59 28.30
C LEU A 214 10.00 -7.92 27.45
N TRP A 215 10.77 -6.91 27.07
CA TRP A 215 12.03 -7.08 26.35
C TRP A 215 13.08 -7.86 27.14
N ASN A 216 13.16 -7.63 28.45
CA ASN A 216 14.06 -8.37 29.32
C ASN A 216 13.59 -9.80 29.56
N GLU A 217 12.28 -10.03 29.75
CA GLU A 217 11.72 -11.38 29.84
C GLU A 217 11.96 -12.17 28.55
N GLY A 218 11.74 -11.56 27.37
CA GLY A 218 12.02 -12.20 26.07
C GLY A 218 13.50 -12.53 25.81
N LYS A 219 14.42 -12.06 26.67
CA LYS A 219 15.85 -12.39 26.61
C LYS A 219 16.25 -13.56 27.50
N ARG A 220 15.32 -14.13 28.27
CA ARG A 220 15.60 -15.33 29.08
C ARG A 220 16.06 -16.49 28.20
N ALA A 221 16.94 -17.33 28.76
CA ALA A 221 17.64 -18.37 28.01
C ALA A 221 16.65 -19.36 27.32
N ASP A 222 15.61 -19.76 28.05
CA ASP A 222 14.51 -20.62 27.58
C ASP A 222 13.74 -20.02 26.40
N LEU A 223 13.55 -18.69 26.39
CA LEU A 223 12.83 -18.00 25.32
C LEU A 223 13.71 -17.62 24.11
N ARG A 224 15.04 -17.61 24.27
CA ARG A 224 15.98 -17.41 23.16
C ARG A 224 16.15 -18.65 22.29
N GLU A 225 15.90 -19.83 22.85
CA GLU A 225 15.93 -21.10 22.12
C GLU A 225 14.68 -21.31 21.25
N VAL A 226 13.64 -20.50 21.46
CA VAL A 226 12.46 -20.50 20.59
C VAL A 226 12.86 -20.00 19.21
N GLU A 227 12.70 -20.85 18.21
CA GLU A 227 12.91 -20.54 16.80
C GLU A 227 12.01 -19.36 16.40
N ARG A 228 12.63 -18.20 16.17
CA ARG A 228 11.90 -16.95 15.89
C ARG A 228 11.33 -16.91 14.48
N ILE A 229 11.96 -17.62 13.56
CA ILE A 229 11.58 -17.80 12.16
C ILE A 229 11.83 -19.25 11.84
N ALA A 230 10.77 -20.04 11.71
CA ALA A 230 10.85 -21.42 11.27
C ALA A 230 10.59 -21.46 9.76
N GLU A 231 11.65 -21.62 8.97
CA GLU A 231 11.54 -21.78 7.52
C GLU A 231 10.97 -23.16 7.20
N LYS A 232 9.64 -23.23 7.03
CA LYS A 232 8.97 -24.47 6.62
C LYS A 232 8.98 -24.61 5.11
N GLY A 233 10.09 -25.08 4.55
CA GLY A 233 10.18 -25.58 3.16
C GLY A 233 9.39 -24.76 2.14
N THR A 234 9.57 -23.43 2.15
CA THR A 234 8.88 -22.53 1.24
C THR A 234 9.78 -22.26 0.04
N VAL A 235 9.19 -22.07 -1.15
CA VAL A 235 9.93 -21.77 -2.40
C VAL A 235 10.63 -20.39 -2.42
N TYR A 236 10.58 -19.64 -1.32
CA TYR A 236 11.12 -18.28 -1.22
C TYR A 236 12.53 -18.20 -0.61
N TYR A 237 13.06 -19.31 -0.07
CA TYR A 237 14.41 -19.42 0.50
C TYR A 237 15.08 -20.71 0.03
#